data_AF-F5J2C7-F1
#
_entry.id   AF-F5J2C7-F1
#
_cell.length_a   1.000
_cell.length_b   1.000
_cell.length_c   1.000
_cell.angle_alpha   90.00
_cell.angle_beta   90.00
_cell.angle_gamma   90.00
#
_symmetry.space_group_name_H-M   'P 1'
#
loop_
_entity.id
_entity.type
_entity.pdbx_description
1 polymer ?
#
loop_
_entity_poly.entity_id
_entity_poly.type
_entity_poly.pdbx_seq_one_letter_code
_entity_poly.pdbx_strand_id
1 'polypeptide(L)'
;MKIKDFDSNILNMSIELTLEWGEHWLAPIQDRIMLKLPSLSLNQADFLDLFSKKVQKDINLFIKQTLEKKRIESEQLKEIVLSYINEKYSWINERNSARLFSQGCYYAWKDGLL
;
A
#
# COMPACT_ATOMS: atom_id res chain seq x y z
N MET A 1 -16.96 3.49 9.92
CA MET A 1 -15.64 3.47 10.58
C MET A 1 -14.68 4.40 9.85
N LYS A 2 -13.73 5.00 10.55
CA LYS A 2 -12.78 6.00 10.02
C LYS A 2 -11.35 5.57 10.34
N ILE A 3 -10.38 6.04 9.54
CA ILE A 3 -8.95 5.76 9.75
C ILE A 3 -8.45 6.16 11.15
N LYS A 4 -9.00 7.24 11.71
CA LYS A 4 -8.66 7.73 13.05
C LYS A 4 -9.10 6.80 14.18
N ASP A 5 -9.87 5.77 13.87
CA ASP A 5 -10.32 4.78 14.84
C ASP A 5 -9.25 3.68 15.06
N PHE A 6 -8.13 3.72 14.31
CA PHE A 6 -7.03 2.76 14.39
C PHE A 6 -5.69 3.46 14.65
N ASP A 7 -4.84 2.82 15.44
CA ASP A 7 -3.45 3.24 15.62
C ASP A 7 -2.61 2.95 14.35
N SER A 8 -1.60 3.77 14.12
CA SER A 8 -0.69 3.66 12.97
C SER A 8 -0.04 2.28 12.84
N ASN A 9 0.21 1.57 13.94
CA ASN A 9 0.76 0.20 13.90
C ASN A 9 -0.21 -0.79 13.27
N ILE A 10 -1.51 -0.69 13.58
CA ILE A 10 -2.55 -1.55 12.99
C ILE A 10 -2.67 -1.26 11.49
N LEU A 11 -2.66 0.02 11.10
CA LEU A 11 -2.73 0.42 9.71
C LEU A 11 -1.50 -0.03 8.90
N ASN A 12 -0.30 0.08 9.47
CA ASN A 12 0.92 -0.41 8.82
C ASN A 12 0.95 -1.94 8.72
N MET A 13 0.50 -2.65 9.75
CA MET A 13 0.38 -4.10 9.71
C MET A 13 -0.63 -4.52 8.63
N SER A 14 -1.79 -3.86 8.52
CA SER A 14 -2.78 -4.19 7.49
C SER A 14 -2.26 -3.92 6.09
N ILE A 15 -1.49 -2.85 5.88
CA ILE A 15 -0.81 -2.63 4.59
C ILE A 15 0.18 -3.77 4.32
N GLU A 16 1.02 -4.11 5.30
CA GLU A 16 2.06 -5.13 5.15
C GLU A 16 1.50 -6.45 4.60
N LEU A 17 0.35 -6.88 5.15
CA LEU A 17 -0.36 -8.09 4.73
C LEU A 17 -0.87 -8.04 3.28
N THR A 18 -1.27 -6.86 2.78
CA THR A 18 -1.69 -6.68 1.37
C THR A 18 -0.53 -6.64 0.37
N LEU A 19 0.69 -6.38 0.86
CA LEU A 19 1.90 -6.30 0.05
C LEU A 19 2.65 -7.63 -0.03
N GLU A 20 2.09 -8.72 0.50
CA GLU A 20 2.70 -10.05 0.45
C GLU A 20 2.65 -10.63 -0.98
N TRP A 21 3.71 -11.35 -1.33
CA TRP A 21 3.84 -12.10 -2.58
C TRP A 21 3.61 -13.61 -2.33
N GLY A 22 3.55 -14.41 -3.39
CA GLY A 22 3.41 -15.86 -3.30
C GLY A 22 1.98 -16.30 -2.98
N GLU A 23 1.82 -17.22 -2.03
CA GLU A 23 0.53 -17.82 -1.66
C GLU A 23 -0.51 -16.78 -1.19
N HIS A 24 -0.05 -15.65 -0.65
CA HIS A 24 -0.91 -14.58 -0.15
C HIS A 24 -1.04 -13.39 -1.11
N TRP A 25 -0.53 -13.51 -2.34
CA TRP A 25 -0.64 -12.48 -3.36
C TRP A 25 -2.12 -12.19 -3.67
N LEU A 26 -2.54 -10.92 -3.50
CA LEU A 26 -3.92 -10.43 -3.72
C LEU A 26 -4.99 -11.16 -2.87
N ALA A 27 -4.57 -12.01 -1.93
CA ALA A 27 -5.49 -12.68 -1.04
C ALA A 27 -6.11 -11.67 -0.06
N PRO A 28 -7.39 -11.85 0.31
CA PRO A 28 -8.00 -11.12 1.42
C PRO A 28 -7.12 -11.20 2.69
N ILE A 29 -7.10 -10.14 3.51
CA ILE A 29 -6.29 -10.09 4.74
C ILE A 29 -7.12 -10.31 6.01
N GLN A 30 -8.44 -10.44 5.92
CA GLN A 30 -9.37 -10.47 7.05
C GLN A 30 -8.98 -11.52 8.09
N ASP A 31 -8.83 -12.78 7.65
CA ASP A 31 -8.49 -13.89 8.54
C ASP A 31 -7.10 -13.69 9.16
N ARG A 32 -6.14 -13.17 8.38
CA ARG A 32 -4.79 -12.86 8.86
C ARG A 32 -4.78 -11.70 9.86
N ILE A 33 -5.65 -10.71 9.69
CA ILE A 33 -5.86 -9.62 10.67
C ILE A 33 -6.44 -10.20 11.96
N MET A 34 -7.54 -10.95 11.87
CA MET A 34 -8.21 -11.48 13.07
C MET A 34 -7.33 -12.48 13.83
N LEU A 35 -6.48 -13.23 13.12
CA LEU A 35 -5.50 -14.11 13.75
C LEU A 35 -4.40 -13.34 14.51
N LYS A 36 -3.94 -12.20 13.98
CA LYS A 36 -2.93 -11.35 14.62
C LYS A 36 -3.51 -10.42 15.69
N LEU A 37 -4.75 -9.99 15.53
CA LEU A 37 -5.48 -9.06 16.39
C LEU A 37 -6.87 -9.63 16.71
N PRO A 38 -6.98 -10.63 17.63
CA PRO A 38 -8.24 -11.31 17.92
C PRO A 38 -9.34 -10.42 18.51
N SER A 39 -8.98 -9.23 18.99
CA SER A 39 -9.92 -8.22 19.49
C SER A 39 -10.65 -7.46 18.39
N LEU A 40 -10.19 -7.54 17.13
CA LEU A 40 -10.85 -6.90 16.01
C LEU A 40 -12.02 -7.76 15.51
N SER A 41 -13.16 -7.10 15.29
CA SER A 41 -14.32 -7.69 14.62
C SER A 41 -14.07 -7.89 13.13
N LEU A 42 -14.85 -8.76 12.49
CA LEU A 42 -14.83 -8.96 11.04
C LEU A 42 -15.04 -7.64 10.29
N ASN A 43 -15.98 -6.80 10.72
CA ASN A 43 -16.23 -5.49 10.12
C ASN A 43 -15.00 -4.56 10.18
N GLN A 44 -14.21 -4.68 11.25
CA GLN A 44 -12.95 -3.93 11.37
C GLN A 44 -11.89 -4.47 10.40
N ALA A 45 -11.77 -5.79 10.32
CA ALA A 45 -10.85 -6.46 9.40
C ALA A 45 -11.19 -6.18 7.93
N ASP A 46 -12.47 -6.18 7.55
CA ASP A 46 -12.96 -5.85 6.20
C ASP A 46 -12.61 -4.42 5.80
N PHE A 47 -12.82 -3.47 6.70
CA PHE A 47 -12.43 -2.09 6.44
C PHE A 47 -10.93 -1.95 6.25
N LEU A 48 -10.12 -2.62 7.08
CA LEU A 48 -8.66 -2.58 6.96
C LEU A 48 -8.20 -3.19 5.62
N ASP A 49 -8.80 -4.30 5.16
CA ASP A 49 -8.53 -4.88 3.84
C ASP A 49 -8.85 -3.89 2.71
N LEU A 50 -10.07 -3.36 2.69
CA LEU A 50 -10.52 -2.42 1.66
C LEU A 50 -9.70 -1.14 1.66
N PHE A 51 -9.36 -0.63 2.84
CA PHE A 51 -8.58 0.59 2.99
C PHE A 51 -7.13 0.39 2.54
N SER A 52 -6.46 -0.68 2.97
CA SER A 52 -5.10 -1.00 2.53
C SER A 52 -5.03 -1.18 1.01
N LYS A 53 -5.98 -1.90 0.41
CA LYS A 53 -6.07 -2.06 -1.06
C LYS A 53 -6.31 -0.73 -1.77
N LYS A 54 -7.09 0.18 -1.17
CA LYS A 54 -7.29 1.53 -1.70
C LYS A 54 -5.98 2.33 -1.70
N VAL A 55 -5.19 2.27 -0.63
CA VAL A 55 -3.87 2.92 -0.56
C VAL A 55 -2.96 2.36 -1.64
N GLN A 56 -2.84 1.03 -1.76
CA GLN A 56 -2.03 0.38 -2.79
C GLN A 56 -2.44 0.82 -4.21
N LYS A 57 -3.75 0.82 -4.51
CA LYS A 57 -4.27 1.25 -5.82
C LYS A 57 -3.94 2.72 -6.10
N ASP A 58 -4.04 3.57 -5.09
CA ASP A 58 -3.72 4.99 -5.21
C ASP A 58 -2.24 5.23 -5.52
N ILE A 59 -1.33 4.54 -4.83
CA ILE A 59 0.12 4.64 -5.11
C ILE A 59 0.44 4.10 -6.50
N ASN A 60 -0.13 2.96 -6.90
CA ASN A 60 0.07 2.40 -8.23
C ASN A 60 -0.42 3.36 -9.33
N LEU A 61 -1.58 3.98 -9.13
CA LEU A 61 -2.13 4.96 -10.05
C LEU A 61 -1.23 6.19 -10.15
N PHE A 62 -0.72 6.68 -9.01
CA PHE A 62 0.18 7.82 -8.98
C PHE A 62 1.49 7.55 -9.73
N ILE A 63 2.09 6.37 -9.56
CA ILE A 63 3.28 5.94 -10.31
C ILE A 63 2.99 5.91 -11.81
N LYS A 64 1.91 5.24 -12.20
CA LYS A 64 1.48 5.12 -13.60
C LYS A 64 1.31 6.49 -14.27
N GLN A 65 0.52 7.37 -13.66
CA GLN A 65 0.25 8.71 -14.18
C GLN A 65 1.52 9.57 -14.25
N THR A 66 2.45 9.36 -13.33
CA THR A 66 3.75 10.05 -13.32
C THR A 66 4.61 9.63 -14.51
N LEU A 67 4.67 8.33 -14.80
CA LEU A 67 5.44 7.76 -15.91
C LEU A 67 4.82 8.00 -17.29
N GLU A 68 3.48 8.03 -17.40
CA GLU A 68 2.78 8.35 -18.64
C GLU A 68 3.05 9.78 -19.13
N LYS A 69 3.37 10.71 -18.22
CA LYS A 69 3.58 12.12 -18.55
C LYS A 69 5.00 12.43 -19.04
N LYS A 70 5.99 11.69 -18.56
CA LYS A 70 7.40 11.91 -18.91
C LYS A 70 8.25 10.71 -18.55
N ARG A 71 9.35 10.54 -19.28
CA ARG A 71 10.45 9.66 -18.89
C ARG A 71 11.14 10.22 -17.65
N ILE A 72 11.31 9.39 -16.62
CA ILE A 72 11.89 9.76 -15.33
C ILE A 72 12.91 8.68 -14.97
N GLU A 73 14.07 9.10 -14.45
CA GLU A 73 15.07 8.18 -13.92
C GLU A 73 14.60 7.52 -12.63
N SER A 74 15.05 6.29 -12.37
CA SER A 74 14.53 5.47 -11.26
C SER A 74 14.63 6.16 -9.89
N GLU A 75 15.74 6.81 -9.58
CA GLU A 75 15.91 7.48 -8.28
C GLU A 75 14.98 8.69 -8.13
N GLN A 76 14.78 9.45 -9.22
CA GLN A 76 13.86 10.58 -9.22
C GLN A 76 12.41 10.11 -9.04
N LEU A 77 12.01 8.99 -9.68
CA LEU A 77 10.68 8.42 -9.48
C LEU A 77 10.46 8.03 -8.01
N LYS A 78 11.47 7.40 -7.39
CA LYS A 78 11.43 7.01 -5.99
C LYS A 78 11.24 8.21 -5.07
N GLU A 79 12.01 9.28 -5.26
CA GLU A 79 11.86 10.52 -4.47
C GLU A 79 10.44 11.12 -4.59
N ILE A 80 9.91 11.21 -5.81
CA ILE A 80 8.55 11.73 -6.07
C ILE A 80 7.49 10.90 -5.36
N VAL A 81 7.58 9.57 -5.44
CA VAL A 81 6.60 8.65 -4.87
C VAL A 81 6.68 8.63 -3.34
N LEU A 82 7.88 8.60 -2.78
CA LEU A 82 8.04 8.63 -1.32
C LEU A 82 7.56 9.97 -0.74
N SER A 83 7.80 11.09 -1.43
CA SER A 83 7.26 12.40 -1.04
C SER A 83 5.74 12.39 -1.06
N TYR A 84 5.12 11.87 -2.12
CA TYR A 84 3.67 11.71 -2.22
C TYR A 84 3.07 10.87 -1.08
N ILE A 85 3.70 9.73 -0.77
CA ILE A 85 3.28 8.87 0.34
C ILE A 85 3.37 9.62 1.67
N ASN A 86 4.49 10.30 1.94
CA ASN A 86 4.69 11.02 3.20
C ASN A 86 3.70 12.18 3.39
N GLU A 87 3.39 12.91 2.32
CA GLU A 87 2.44 14.03 2.35
C GLU A 87 1.00 13.55 2.55
N LYS A 88 0.58 12.50 1.84
CA LYS A 88 -0.82 12.03 1.84
C LYS A 88 -1.12 11.02 2.95
N TYR A 89 -0.13 10.24 3.33
CA TYR A 89 -0.24 9.10 4.24
C TYR A 89 0.89 9.12 5.28
N SER A 90 1.03 10.22 6.02
CA SER A 90 2.09 10.48 7.00
C SER A 90 2.23 9.44 8.13
N TRP A 91 1.26 8.54 8.28
CA TRP A 91 1.29 7.43 9.23
C TRP A 91 1.93 6.16 8.66
N ILE A 92 2.19 6.06 7.35
CA ILE A 92 2.87 4.91 6.74
C ILE A 92 4.36 4.96 7.08
N ASN A 93 4.90 3.84 7.57
CA ASN A 93 6.31 3.74 7.91
C ASN A 93 7.19 3.53 6.67
N GLU A 94 8.49 3.81 6.81
CA GLU A 94 9.46 3.73 5.71
C GLU A 94 9.47 2.36 5.02
N ARG A 95 9.34 1.27 5.80
CA ARG A 95 9.32 -0.09 5.27
C ARG A 95 8.15 -0.31 4.32
N ASN A 96 6.95 0.13 4.70
CA ASN A 96 5.76 0.02 3.86
C ASN A 96 5.81 0.99 2.68
N SER A 97 6.33 2.20 2.85
CA SER A 97 6.54 3.14 1.74
C SER A 97 7.45 2.54 0.66
N ALA A 98 8.56 1.92 1.06
CA ALA A 98 9.48 1.25 0.14
C ALA A 98 8.82 0.05 -0.57
N ARG A 99 8.02 -0.75 0.14
CA ARG A 99 7.30 -1.89 -0.44
C ARG A 99 6.19 -1.46 -1.41
N LEU A 100 5.43 -0.42 -1.06
CA LEU A 100 4.41 0.18 -1.93
C LEU A 100 5.05 0.69 -3.23
N PHE A 101 6.17 1.39 -3.12
CA PHE A 101 6.95 1.84 -4.28
C PHE A 101 7.40 0.65 -5.14
N SER A 102 8.06 -0.35 -4.54
CA SER A 102 8.58 -1.51 -5.27
C SER A 102 7.48 -2.28 -6.01
N GLN A 103 6.35 -2.52 -5.35
CA GLN A 103 5.23 -3.23 -5.97
C GLN A 103 4.54 -2.39 -7.06
N GLY A 104 4.42 -1.08 -6.86
CA GLY A 104 3.91 -0.17 -7.89
C GLY A 104 4.81 -0.13 -9.13
N CYS A 105 6.14 -0.12 -8.94
CA CYS A 105 7.09 -0.26 -10.04
C CYS A 105 6.96 -1.61 -10.76
N TYR A 106 6.73 -2.71 -10.04
CA TYR A 106 6.47 -4.00 -10.68
C TYR A 106 5.24 -3.93 -11.62
N TYR A 107 4.14 -3.32 -11.18
CA TYR A 107 2.96 -3.16 -12.02
C TYR A 107 3.20 -2.20 -13.20
N ALA A 108 3.92 -1.09 -12.99
CA ALA A 108 4.27 -0.18 -14.07
C ALA A 108 5.18 -0.84 -15.13
N TRP A 109 6.13 -1.67 -14.71
CA TRP A 109 6.95 -2.49 -15.62
C TRP A 109 6.09 -3.49 -16.40
N LYS A 110 5.13 -4.16 -15.75
CA LYS A 110 4.18 -5.05 -16.43
C LYS A 110 3.34 -4.32 -17.48
N ASP A 111 3.03 -3.05 -17.25
CA ASP A 111 2.31 -2.17 -18.18
C ASP A 111 3.22 -1.56 -19.27
N GLY A 112 4.53 -1.84 -19.25
CA GLY A 112 5.50 -1.31 -20.23
C GLY A 112 5.91 0.15 -20.01
N LEU A 113 5.70 0.68 -18.80
CA LEU A 113 6.04 2.07 -18.42
C LEU A 113 7.42 2.22 -17.77
N LEU A 114 8.08 1.10 -17.42
CA LEU A 114 9.42 1.01 -16.85
C LEU A 114 10.28 0.01 -17.62
#